data_AF-A0AA91T1B0-F1
#
_entry.id   AF-A0AA91T1B0-F1
#
_cell.length_a   1.000
_cell.length_b   1.000
_cell.length_c   1.000
_cell.angle_alpha   90.00
_cell.angle_beta   90.00
_cell.angle_gamma   90.00
#
_symmetry.space_group_name_H-M   'P 1'
#
loop_
_entity.id
_entity.type
_entity.pdbx_description
1 polymer ?
#
loop_
_entity_poly.entity_id
_entity_poly.type
_entity_poly.pdbx_seq_one_letter_code
_entity_poly.pdbx_strand_id
1 'polypeptide(L)'
;NFHGLDFTSDKLRSLVRKWQSLVEANVTVKTADDYVLRVFAIAFTKRQANQVKKTTYAQSSKLREVRKKMIEIMQREVSNVTLAQLTSKLIPEVIGREIEKSTQSILPLQNIHIRKVKLLKQPKFDLGSLLALHGEGSTEEKGKKVSSGFKDVVLETV
;
A
#
# COMPACT_ATOMS: atom_id res chain seq x y z
N ASN A 1 8.83 -5.88 -11.19
CA ASN A 1 8.70 -5.89 -9.70
C ASN A 1 8.17 -4.53 -9.22
N PHE A 2 7.60 -4.46 -8.01
CA PHE A 2 7.01 -3.24 -7.43
C PHE A 2 8.01 -2.08 -7.34
N HIS A 3 7.65 -0.92 -7.88
CA HIS A 3 8.50 0.27 -7.90
C HIS A 3 7.96 1.41 -7.02
N GLY A 4 6.65 1.48 -6.84
CA GLY A 4 6.02 2.51 -6.03
C GLY A 4 4.51 2.48 -6.16
N LEU A 5 3.88 3.35 -5.39
CA LEU A 5 2.43 3.53 -5.34
C LEU A 5 2.16 5.03 -5.20
N ASP A 6 1.17 5.56 -5.90
CA ASP A 6 0.74 6.95 -5.75
C ASP A 6 -0.77 7.07 -5.91
N PHE A 7 -1.34 8.09 -5.29
CA PHE A 7 -2.74 8.44 -5.47
C PHE A 7 -2.96 9.13 -6.82
N THR A 8 -4.12 8.89 -7.42
CA THR A 8 -4.57 9.69 -8.55
C THR A 8 -4.88 11.12 -8.08
N SER A 9 -4.69 12.09 -8.97
CA SER A 9 -4.80 13.50 -8.61
C SER A 9 -6.25 13.90 -8.27
N ASP A 10 -7.23 13.30 -8.94
CA ASP A 10 -8.66 13.44 -8.68
C ASP A 10 -9.03 12.90 -7.30
N LYS A 11 -8.55 11.72 -6.92
CA LYS A 11 -8.83 11.13 -5.61
C LYS A 11 -8.26 12.00 -4.50
N LEU A 12 -7.00 12.43 -4.60
CA LEU A 12 -6.38 13.31 -3.62
C LEU A 12 -7.18 14.62 -3.44
N ARG A 13 -7.55 15.27 -4.54
CA ARG A 13 -8.32 16.52 -4.52
C ARG A 13 -9.72 16.32 -3.94
N SER A 14 -10.36 15.16 -4.16
CA SER A 14 -11.70 14.86 -3.63
C SER A 14 -11.73 14.68 -2.10
N LEU A 15 -10.62 14.21 -1.51
CA LEU A 15 -10.48 13.95 -0.07
C LEU A 15 -10.25 15.23 0.73
N VAL A 16 -9.47 16.17 0.18
CA VAL A 16 -9.13 17.43 0.83
C VAL A 16 -10.33 18.38 0.77
N ARG A 17 -11.08 18.45 1.88
CA ARG A 17 -12.24 19.35 2.05
C ARG A 17 -12.00 20.35 3.18
N LYS A 18 -12.75 21.46 3.16
CA LYS A 18 -12.77 22.45 4.25
C LYS A 18 -13.41 21.86 5.52
N TRP A 19 -13.21 22.54 6.66
CA TRP A 19 -13.87 22.25 7.94
C TRP A 19 -13.41 20.99 8.69
N GLN A 20 -12.29 20.41 8.28
CA GLN A 20 -11.63 19.28 8.93
C GLN A 20 -10.12 19.54 8.97
N SER A 21 -9.39 18.91 9.88
CA SER A 21 -7.93 18.96 9.91
C SER A 21 -7.34 17.84 9.05
N LEU A 22 -6.28 18.16 8.32
CA LEU A 22 -5.46 17.21 7.59
C LEU A 22 -4.31 16.76 8.49
N VAL A 23 -4.06 15.45 8.55
CA VAL A 23 -2.88 14.85 9.18
C VAL A 23 -2.08 14.09 8.12
N GLU A 24 -0.82 14.47 7.98
CA GLU A 24 0.16 13.78 7.13
C GLU A 24 1.31 13.26 7.98
N ALA A 25 1.80 12.08 7.60
CA ALA A 25 2.97 11.44 8.19
C ALA A 25 3.80 10.78 7.07
N ASN A 26 5.12 10.80 7.23
CA ASN A 26 6.03 10.12 6.32
C ASN A 26 7.12 9.40 7.12
N VAL A 27 7.58 8.27 6.58
CA VAL A 27 8.67 7.53 7.19
C VAL A 27 9.52 6.85 6.14
N THR A 28 10.82 6.79 6.40
CA THR A 28 11.79 6.03 5.60
C THR A 28 12.13 4.75 6.35
N VAL A 29 11.88 3.59 5.75
CA VAL A 29 11.99 2.27 6.40
C VAL A 29 12.66 1.29 5.44
N LYS A 30 13.49 0.42 6.01
CA LYS A 30 14.10 -0.69 5.30
C LYS A 30 13.25 -1.95 5.53
N THR A 31 12.92 -2.65 4.46
CA THR A 31 12.20 -3.93 4.46
C THR A 31 13.14 -5.10 4.77
N ALA A 32 12.57 -6.29 4.98
CA ALA A 32 13.34 -7.50 5.30
C ALA A 32 14.26 -7.95 4.14
N ASP A 33 13.87 -7.69 2.90
CA ASP A 33 14.60 -7.98 1.66
C ASP A 33 15.44 -6.78 1.18
N ASP A 34 15.89 -5.93 2.11
CA ASP A 34 16.83 -4.84 1.89
C ASP A 34 16.38 -3.68 0.98
N TYR A 35 15.11 -3.60 0.59
CA TYR A 35 14.58 -2.40 -0.07
C TYR A 35 14.38 -1.27 0.94
N VAL A 36 14.85 -0.07 0.59
CA VAL A 36 14.59 1.16 1.37
C VAL A 36 13.45 1.92 0.73
N LEU A 37 12.37 2.08 1.48
CA LEU A 37 11.12 2.70 1.04
C LEU A 37 10.86 3.99 1.82
N ARG A 38 10.21 4.96 1.18
CA ARG A 38 9.57 6.10 1.84
C ARG A 38 8.07 6.02 1.67
N VAL A 39 7.37 5.82 2.77
CA VAL A 39 5.91 5.67 2.81
C VAL A 39 5.31 6.98 3.33
N PHE A 40 4.26 7.46 2.66
CA PHE A 40 3.50 8.65 3.02
C PHE A 40 2.07 8.23 3.36
N ALA A 41 1.58 8.62 4.52
CA ALA A 41 0.21 8.42 4.96
C ALA A 41 -0.52 9.76 5.07
N ILE A 42 -1.80 9.74 4.74
CA ILE A 42 -2.72 10.87 4.83
C ILE A 42 -3.95 10.44 5.61
N ALA A 43 -4.48 11.33 6.44
CA ALA A 43 -5.70 11.12 7.20
C ALA A 43 -6.41 12.46 7.44
N PHE A 44 -7.72 12.39 7.68
CA PHE A 44 -8.55 13.56 7.99
C PHE A 44 -9.34 13.33 9.27
N THR A 45 -9.70 14.40 9.97
CA THR A 45 -10.55 14.30 11.15
C THR A 45 -11.99 13.96 10.77
N LYS A 46 -12.60 13.04 11.51
CA LYS A 46 -13.97 12.59 11.26
C LYS A 46 -14.95 13.41 12.08
N ARG A 47 -15.98 13.96 11.42
CA ARG A 47 -17.10 14.58 12.11
C ARG A 47 -17.93 13.50 12.80
N GLN A 48 -18.25 13.70 14.08
CA GLN A 48 -19.12 12.79 14.81
C GLN A 48 -20.59 13.00 14.42
N ALA A 49 -21.40 11.93 14.46
CA ALA A 49 -22.80 11.98 14.01
C ALA A 49 -23.63 13.05 14.74
N ASN A 50 -23.42 13.18 16.05
CA ASN A 50 -24.19 14.09 16.91
C ASN A 50 -23.52 15.47 17.10
N GLN A 51 -22.54 15.82 16.25
CA GLN A 51 -21.78 17.06 16.38
C GLN A 51 -22.55 18.27 15.82
N VAL A 52 -22.94 19.21 16.68
CA VAL A 52 -23.63 20.45 16.27
C VAL A 52 -22.72 21.38 15.46
N LYS A 53 -21.44 21.50 15.86
CA LYS A 53 -20.47 22.36 15.17
C LYS A 53 -20.18 21.86 13.75
N LYS A 54 -20.19 22.76 12.77
CA LYS A 54 -19.85 22.45 11.37
C LYS A 54 -18.39 22.02 11.18
N THR A 55 -17.48 22.50 12.03
CA THR A 55 -16.03 22.30 11.91
C THR A 55 -15.52 21.27 12.89
N THR A 56 -14.56 20.44 12.45
CA THR A 56 -13.93 19.38 13.23
C THR A 56 -12.42 19.57 13.20
N TYR A 57 -11.94 20.67 13.77
CA TYR A 57 -10.51 20.93 13.88
C TYR A 57 -9.94 20.30 15.14
N ALA A 58 -8.78 19.67 15.02
CA ALA A 58 -8.06 19.10 16.15
C ALA A 58 -7.02 20.10 16.69
N GLN A 59 -6.75 20.02 18.00
CA GLN A 59 -5.64 20.73 18.61
C GLN A 59 -4.29 20.20 18.10
N SER A 60 -3.29 21.07 18.02
CA SER A 60 -1.94 20.71 17.54
C SER A 60 -1.29 19.59 18.37
N SER A 61 -1.58 19.50 19.67
CA SER A 61 -1.14 18.42 20.56
C SER A 61 -1.66 17.06 20.08
N LYS A 62 -2.97 16.97 19.82
CA LYS A 62 -3.62 15.76 19.29
C LYS A 62 -3.11 15.39 17.90
N LEU A 63 -2.90 16.37 17.02
CA LEU A 63 -2.30 16.12 15.70
C LEU A 63 -0.88 15.54 15.82
N ARG A 64 -0.06 16.03 16.77
CA ARG A 64 1.29 15.50 17.02
C ARG A 64 1.25 14.06 17.56
N GLU A 65 0.31 13.77 18.45
CA GLU A 65 0.09 12.44 19.02
C GLU A 65 -0.33 11.42 17.94
N VAL A 66 -1.29 11.81 17.09
CA VAL A 66 -1.72 10.99 15.94
C VAL A 66 -0.57 10.73 14.98
N ARG A 67 0.22 11.76 14.61
CA ARG A 67 1.38 11.58 13.71
C ARG A 67 2.41 10.61 14.29
N LYS A 68 2.64 10.65 15.61
CA LYS A 68 3.54 9.71 16.29
C LYS A 68 3.06 8.26 16.12
N LYS A 69 1.77 8.00 16.40
CA LYS A 69 1.18 6.66 16.20
C LYS A 69 1.19 6.21 14.75
N MET A 70 0.93 7.11 13.79
CA MET A 70 0.99 6.78 12.36
C MET A 70 2.40 6.32 11.97
N ILE A 71 3.44 7.05 12.38
CA ILE A 71 4.83 6.70 12.08
C ILE A 71 5.20 5.35 12.71
N GLU A 72 4.83 5.13 13.97
CA GLU A 72 5.11 3.89 14.70
C GLU A 72 4.50 2.66 14.00
N ILE A 73 3.22 2.73 13.64
CA ILE A 73 2.53 1.63 12.95
C ILE A 73 3.13 1.41 11.56
N MET A 74 3.39 2.47 10.80
CA MET A 74 4.02 2.36 9.48
C MET A 74 5.41 1.71 9.57
N GLN A 75 6.22 2.06 10.58
CA GLN A 75 7.53 1.43 10.79
C GLN A 75 7.40 -0.05 11.11
N ARG A 76 6.51 -0.40 12.03
CA ARG A 76 6.27 -1.78 12.47
C ARG A 76 5.80 -2.67 11.33
N GLU A 77 4.87 -2.19 10.51
CA GLU A 77 4.27 -2.99 9.44
C GLU A 77 5.17 -3.17 8.21
N VAL A 78 6.09 -2.24 7.97
CA VAL A 78 6.99 -2.25 6.80
C VAL A 78 8.33 -2.94 7.11
N SER A 79 8.88 -2.78 8.32
CA SER A 79 10.23 -3.28 8.65
C SER A 79 10.33 -4.81 8.69
N ASN A 80 9.29 -5.49 9.15
CA ASN A 80 9.29 -6.94 9.38
C ASN A 80 8.90 -7.78 8.15
N VAL A 81 8.74 -7.15 6.98
CA VAL A 81 7.99 -7.73 5.86
C VAL A 81 8.78 -7.52 4.57
N THR A 82 8.69 -8.47 3.64
CA THR A 82 9.31 -8.34 2.30
C THR A 82 8.50 -7.42 1.39
N LEU A 83 9.08 -6.97 0.28
CA LEU A 83 8.39 -6.08 -0.65
C LEU A 83 7.08 -6.67 -1.19
N ALA A 84 7.04 -7.98 -1.47
CA ALA A 84 5.87 -8.69 -2.00
C ALA A 84 4.76 -8.87 -0.95
N GLN A 85 5.14 -9.08 0.30
CA GLN A 85 4.17 -9.14 1.39
C GLN A 85 3.63 -7.74 1.73
N LEU A 86 4.47 -6.70 1.59
CA LEU A 86 4.03 -5.31 1.77
C LEU A 86 2.97 -4.93 0.73
N THR A 87 3.15 -5.27 -0.55
CA THR A 87 2.13 -5.01 -1.58
C THR A 87 0.82 -5.73 -1.27
N SER A 88 0.90 -6.95 -0.76
CA SER A 88 -0.28 -7.73 -0.30
C SER A 88 -1.02 -7.05 0.87
N LYS A 89 -0.33 -6.26 1.71
CA LYS A 89 -0.96 -5.44 2.77
C LYS A 89 -1.52 -4.11 2.24
N LEU A 90 -0.89 -3.54 1.21
CA LEU A 90 -1.29 -2.26 0.62
C LEU A 90 -2.61 -2.37 -0.15
N ILE A 91 -2.84 -3.46 -0.89
CA ILE A 91 -4.05 -3.68 -1.70
C ILE A 91 -5.35 -3.62 -0.86
N PRO A 92 -5.48 -4.35 0.26
CA PRO A 92 -6.66 -4.29 1.14
C PRO A 92 -6.62 -3.15 2.17
N GLU A 93 -5.65 -2.24 2.11
CA GLU A 93 -5.49 -1.10 3.03
C GLU A 93 -5.37 -1.47 4.53
N VAL A 94 -4.71 -2.60 4.84
CA VAL A 94 -4.57 -3.10 6.24
C VAL A 94 -3.93 -2.07 7.16
N ILE A 95 -2.88 -1.39 6.68
CA ILE A 95 -2.15 -0.38 7.47
C ILE A 95 -3.06 0.81 7.81
N GLY A 96 -3.93 1.23 6.90
CA GLY A 96 -4.88 2.33 7.14
C GLY A 96 -5.88 2.00 8.25
N ARG A 97 -6.41 0.78 8.24
CA ARG A 97 -7.36 0.29 9.27
C ARG A 97 -6.70 0.16 10.64
N GLU A 98 -5.45 -0.30 10.70
CA GLU A 98 -4.71 -0.41 11.95
C GLU A 98 -4.43 0.97 12.57
N ILE A 99 -4.13 1.97 11.72
CA ILE A 99 -4.01 3.38 12.15
C ILE A 99 -5.35 3.89 12.68
N GLU A 100 -6.46 3.63 12.00
CA GLU A 100 -7.81 4.03 12.44
C GLU A 100 -8.11 3.50 13.85
N LYS A 101 -7.95 2.19 14.05
CA LYS A 101 -8.19 1.52 15.32
C LYS A 101 -7.32 2.11 16.45
N SER A 102 -6.05 2.34 16.18
CA SER A 102 -5.09 2.81 17.19
C SER A 102 -5.26 4.28 17.57
N THR A 103 -5.76 5.10 16.63
CA THR A 103 -5.93 6.55 16.80
C THR A 103 -7.31 6.95 17.32
N GLN A 104 -8.30 6.05 17.25
CA GLN A 104 -9.66 6.26 17.75
C GLN A 104 -9.73 6.76 19.21
N SER A 105 -8.78 6.34 20.05
CA SER A 105 -8.65 6.79 21.45
C SER A 105 -8.24 8.26 21.61
N ILE A 106 -7.55 8.82 20.61
CA ILE A 106 -7.05 10.20 20.62
C ILE A 106 -8.07 11.11 19.96
N LEU A 107 -8.48 10.75 18.73
CA LEU A 107 -9.39 11.49 17.90
C LEU A 107 -9.92 10.58 16.78
N PRO A 108 -11.22 10.63 16.44
CA PRO A 108 -11.75 9.87 15.31
C PRO A 108 -11.23 10.44 13.98
N LEU A 109 -10.74 9.56 13.12
CA LEU A 109 -10.21 9.88 11.80
C LEU A 109 -11.08 9.23 10.71
N GLN A 110 -10.96 9.73 9.48
CA GLN A 110 -11.59 9.20 8.27
C GLN A 110 -10.63 9.32 7.10
N ASN A 111 -10.87 8.50 6.05
CA ASN A 111 -10.07 8.48 4.82
C ASN A 111 -8.57 8.35 5.12
N ILE A 112 -8.22 7.33 5.89
CA ILE A 112 -6.84 7.03 6.27
C ILE A 112 -6.25 6.12 5.20
N HIS A 113 -5.27 6.63 4.46
CA HIS A 113 -4.65 5.88 3.38
C HIS A 113 -3.14 6.08 3.34
N ILE A 114 -2.44 5.10 2.76
CA ILE A 114 -1.07 5.30 2.29
C ILE A 114 -1.16 6.03 0.95
N ARG A 115 -0.86 7.32 0.97
CA ARG A 115 -0.93 8.22 -0.19
C ARG A 115 0.10 7.85 -1.24
N LYS A 116 1.32 7.55 -0.79
CA LYS A 116 2.46 7.35 -1.69
C LYS A 116 3.50 6.42 -1.09
N VAL A 117 4.06 5.55 -1.91
CA VAL A 117 5.24 4.74 -1.59
C VAL A 117 6.30 5.04 -2.65
N LYS A 118 7.47 5.49 -2.20
CA LYS A 118 8.64 5.71 -3.06
C LYS A 118 9.72 4.68 -2.73
N LEU A 119 10.29 4.08 -3.75
CA LEU A 119 11.51 3.30 -3.64
C LEU A 119 12.71 4.23 -3.66
N LEU A 120 13.57 4.14 -2.64
CA LEU A 120 14.79 4.96 -2.54
C LEU A 120 16.03 4.16 -2.90
N LYS A 121 16.10 2.92 -2.41
CA LYS A 121 17.23 2.02 -2.68
C LYS A 121 16.70 0.62 -2.92
N GLN A 122 17.25 -0.01 -3.94
CA GLN A 122 17.03 -1.42 -4.25
C GLN A 122 18.25 -2.24 -3.79
N PRO A 123 18.05 -3.49 -3.35
CA PRO A 123 19.13 -4.44 -3.15
C PRO A 123 19.77 -4.80 -4.50
N LYS A 124 20.89 -5.51 -4.45
CA LYS A 124 21.54 -6.03 -5.67
C LYS A 124 20.56 -6.94 -6.41
N PHE A 125 20.53 -6.82 -7.73
CA PHE A 125 19.67 -7.64 -8.57
C PHE A 125 19.98 -9.12 -8.36
N ASP A 126 18.94 -9.90 -8.06
CA ASP A 126 18.98 -11.34 -7.96
C ASP A 126 17.88 -11.93 -8.87
N LEU A 127 18.32 -12.76 -9.83
CA LEU A 127 17.44 -13.40 -10.78
C LEU A 127 16.53 -14.43 -10.10
N GLY A 128 17.02 -15.12 -9.06
CA GLY A 128 16.24 -16.13 -8.33
C GLY A 128 15.04 -15.50 -7.62
N SER A 129 15.28 -14.43 -6.86
CA SER A 129 14.23 -13.64 -6.21
C SER A 129 13.21 -13.06 -7.21
N LEU A 130 13.66 -12.69 -8.42
CA LEU A 130 12.75 -12.20 -9.46
C LEU A 130 11.87 -13.32 -10.03
N LEU A 131 12.45 -14.46 -10.40
CA LEU A 131 11.72 -15.59 -10.98
C LEU A 131 10.68 -16.15 -9.99
N ALA A 132 10.99 -16.16 -8.69
CA ALA A 132 10.06 -16.53 -7.64
C ALA A 132 8.78 -15.66 -7.62
N LEU A 133 8.88 -14.37 -7.98
CA LEU A 133 7.74 -13.46 -8.07
C LEU A 133 6.91 -13.63 -9.35
N HIS A 134 7.52 -14.13 -10.42
CA HIS A 134 6.89 -14.29 -11.72
C HIS A 134 6.32 -15.71 -11.97
N GLY A 135 6.51 -16.62 -11.02
CA GLY A 135 5.72 -17.85 -10.94
C GLY A 135 6.22 -19.03 -11.77
N GLU A 136 7.43 -19.01 -12.32
CA GLU A 136 7.99 -20.22 -12.98
C GLU A 136 8.31 -21.37 -12.00
N GLY A 137 8.06 -21.20 -10.69
CA GLY A 137 8.18 -22.24 -9.68
C GLY A 137 6.85 -22.77 -9.10
N SER A 138 5.70 -22.25 -9.50
CA SER A 138 4.41 -22.65 -8.90
C SER A 138 3.19 -22.41 -9.78
N THR A 139 3.29 -22.66 -11.08
CA THR A 139 2.11 -22.88 -11.91
C THR A 139 1.67 -24.34 -11.70
N GLU A 140 0.68 -24.54 -10.82
CA GLU A 140 -0.33 -25.55 -11.16
C GLU A 140 -0.81 -25.21 -12.57
N GLU A 141 -0.58 -26.10 -13.54
CA GLU A 141 -1.07 -25.99 -14.92
C GLU A 141 -2.60 -25.83 -14.91
N LYS A 142 -3.11 -24.61 -14.77
CA LYS A 142 -4.51 -24.25 -15.09
C LYS A 142 -4.65 -23.94 -16.58
N GLY A 143 -3.92 -24.66 -17.41
CA GLY A 143 -4.06 -24.68 -18.85
C GLY A 143 -4.32 -26.11 -19.30
N LYS A 144 -5.37 -26.32 -20.08
CA LYS A 144 -5.57 -27.61 -20.77
C LYS A 144 -4.38 -27.78 -21.72
N LYS A 145 -3.55 -28.81 -21.54
CA LYS A 145 -2.50 -29.16 -22.51
C LYS A 145 -3.16 -29.32 -23.88
N VAL A 146 -2.94 -28.36 -24.76
CA VAL A 146 -3.26 -28.51 -26.17
C VAL A 146 -2.21 -29.47 -26.71
N SER A 147 -2.62 -30.67 -27.11
CA SER A 147 -1.72 -31.62 -27.76
C SER A 147 -1.11 -30.94 -28.98
N SER A 148 0.20 -30.80 -29.00
CA SER A 148 0.97 -30.35 -30.17
C SER A 148 1.03 -31.44 -31.23
N GLY A 149 -0.14 -31.94 -31.65
CA GLY A 149 -0.30 -32.88 -32.74
C GLY A 149 -0.61 -32.14 -34.02
N PHE A 150 0.35 -31.38 -34.55
CA PHE A 150 0.30 -31.02 -35.96
C PHE A 150 0.60 -32.32 -36.73
N LYS A 151 -0.42 -32.95 -37.31
CA LYS A 151 -0.21 -34.01 -38.29
C LYS A 151 0.09 -33.31 -39.62
N ASP A 152 1.34 -33.42 -40.06
CA ASP A 152 1.70 -33.11 -41.45
C ASP A 152 0.82 -33.98 -42.36
N VAL A 153 -0.14 -33.36 -43.04
CA VAL A 153 -0.78 -34.00 -44.19
C VAL A 153 0.20 -33.83 -45.34
N VAL A 154 1.00 -34.87 -45.58
CA VAL A 154 1.79 -34.98 -46.80
C VAL A 154 0.79 -35.08 -47.95
N LEU A 155 0.63 -33.99 -48.70
CA LEU A 155 -0.05 -34.03 -49.98
C LEU A 155 0.88 -34.77 -50.94
N GLU A 156 0.49 -35.99 -51.34
CA GLU A 156 1.13 -36.67 -52.45
C GLU A 156 1.00 -35.78 -53.70
N THR A 157 2.15 -35.44 -54.27
CA THR A 157 2.28 -34.71 -55.53
C THR A 157 1.64 -35.50 -56.68
N VAL A 158 1.02 -34.75 -57.60
CA VAL A 158 0.47 -35.21 -58.90
C VAL A 158 1.41 -36.16 -59.63
#